data_AF-A0A6J5THA6-F1
#
_entry.id   AF-A0A6J5THA6-F1
#
_cell.length_a   1.000
_cell.length_b   1.000
_cell.length_c   1.000
_cell.angle_alpha   90.00
_cell.angle_beta   90.00
_cell.angle_gamma   90.00
#
_symmetry.space_group_name_H-M   'P 1'
#
loop_
_entity.id
_entity.type
_entity.pdbx_description
1 polymer ?
#
loop_
_entity_poly.entity_id
_entity_poly.type
_entity_poly.pdbx_seq_one_letter_code
_entity_poly.pdbx_strand_id
1 'polypeptide(L)'
;MCNEQHPFSAFSTLSLVAGKVYEYHFTFLGGQTDPKENLRLLSQIYSNTLRLYLTCIRNTLDAAMCLQNFPCQEVERHNKPEVELKTSSELLLNPVLICRNEAEKCLIETSINSLRISLKVKQADELENILTKKFLRFLSMRAEAFQVLRRKPVQENVNFHVVKSL
;
A
#
# COMPACT_ATOMS: atom_id res chain seq x y z
N MET A 1 39.38 -21.29 24.42
CA MET A 1 38.93 -19.99 24.95
C MET A 1 38.22 -19.26 23.82
N CYS A 2 36.94 -18.99 24.04
CA CYS A 2 35.97 -18.19 23.28
C CYS A 2 36.20 -17.93 21.78
N ASN A 3 35.48 -18.69 20.95
CA ASN A 3 35.11 -18.25 19.59
C ASN A 3 34.08 -17.12 19.71
N GLU A 4 34.43 -15.93 19.21
CA GLU A 4 33.49 -14.82 19.01
C GLU A 4 32.48 -15.19 17.92
N GLN A 5 31.29 -15.61 18.35
CA GLN A 5 30.12 -15.71 17.46
C GLN A 5 29.50 -14.32 17.32
N HIS A 6 29.78 -13.65 16.20
CA HIS A 6 29.06 -12.45 15.84
C HIS A 6 27.56 -12.77 15.61
N PRO A 7 26.62 -12.00 16.17
CA PRO A 7 25.21 -12.18 15.90
C PRO A 7 24.92 -11.83 14.44
N PHE A 8 24.37 -12.77 13.67
CA PHE A 8 23.82 -12.52 12.35
C PHE A 8 22.60 -11.60 12.48
N SER A 9 22.78 -10.31 12.19
CA SER A 9 21.68 -9.36 12.02
C SER A 9 21.12 -9.49 10.61
N ALA A 10 19.91 -10.01 10.44
CA ALA A 10 19.23 -9.95 9.15
C ALA A 10 17.75 -9.58 9.28
N PHE A 11 17.35 -8.66 8.41
CA PHE A 11 16.00 -8.16 8.10
C PHE A 11 15.46 -6.99 8.94
N SER A 12 15.96 -5.79 8.62
CA SER A 12 15.23 -4.54 8.84
C SER A 12 14.04 -4.46 7.87
N THR A 13 12.80 -4.48 8.36
CA THR A 13 11.64 -4.15 7.52
C THR A 13 11.42 -2.65 7.60
N LEU A 14 11.80 -1.91 6.56
CA LEU A 14 11.63 -0.46 6.45
C LEU A 14 10.17 -0.14 6.07
N SER A 15 9.39 0.39 7.00
CA SER A 15 8.11 1.06 6.67
C SER A 15 8.28 2.56 6.81
N LEU A 16 8.07 3.29 5.70
CA LEU A 16 8.04 4.74 5.66
C LEU A 16 6.60 5.20 5.94
N VAL A 17 6.37 5.91 7.04
CA VAL A 17 5.05 6.52 7.31
C VAL A 17 5.28 7.98 7.67
N ALA A 18 4.65 8.89 6.92
CA ALA A 18 4.71 10.35 7.15
C ALA A 18 6.14 10.93 7.26
N GLY A 19 7.06 10.49 6.41
CA GLY A 19 8.46 10.97 6.43
C GLY A 19 9.28 10.49 7.63
N LYS A 20 8.72 9.65 8.51
CA LYS A 20 9.44 8.95 9.57
C LYS A 20 9.68 7.50 9.17
N VAL A 21 10.94 7.09 9.30
CA VAL A 21 11.35 5.69 9.16
C VAL A 21 10.98 4.98 10.46
N TYR A 22 10.03 4.05 10.40
CA TYR A 22 9.74 3.18 11.53
C TYR A 22 10.59 1.93 11.39
N GLU A 23 11.68 1.86 12.17
CA GLU A 23 12.51 0.66 12.28
C GLU A 23 11.88 -0.30 13.28
N TYR A 24 11.45 -1.47 12.80
CA TYR A 24 11.08 -2.58 13.67
C TYR A 24 12.33 -3.45 13.90
N HIS A 25 12.98 -3.26 15.05
CA HIS A 25 14.07 -4.12 15.49
C HIS A 25 13.51 -5.44 16.04
N PHE A 26 13.71 -6.53 15.31
CA PHE A 26 13.54 -7.88 15.83
C PHE A 26 14.91 -8.40 16.26
N THR A 27 15.18 -8.39 17.57
CA THR A 27 16.38 -9.03 18.14
C THR A 27 16.17 -10.52 18.22
N PHE A 28 16.89 -11.28 17.40
CA PHE A 28 16.97 -12.73 17.51
C PHE A 28 17.92 -13.06 18.67
N LEU A 29 17.40 -13.57 19.78
CA LEU A 29 18.23 -14.18 20.81
C LEU A 29 18.72 -15.53 20.24
N GLY A 30 19.94 -15.53 19.72
CA GLY A 30 20.57 -16.68 19.11
C GLY A 30 20.67 -17.86 20.08
N GLY A 31 19.77 -18.82 19.92
CA GLY A 31 20.00 -20.22 20.29
C GLY A 31 20.16 -21.04 19.01
N GLN A 32 21.03 -22.05 19.02
CA GLN A 32 21.09 -23.05 17.95
C GLN A 32 19.73 -23.75 17.83
N THR A 33 18.86 -23.26 16.97
CA THR A 33 17.56 -23.89 16.67
C THR A 33 17.65 -24.69 15.38
N ASP A 34 17.01 -25.85 15.37
CA ASP A 34 16.98 -26.77 14.23
C ASP A 34 16.59 -26.06 12.92
N PRO A 35 17.10 -26.49 11.75
CA PRO A 35 16.74 -25.89 10.45
C PRO A 35 15.23 -25.82 10.19
N LYS A 36 14.48 -26.79 10.75
CA LYS A 36 13.01 -26.83 10.69
C LYS A 36 12.33 -25.77 11.57
N GLU A 37 12.92 -25.44 12.72
CA GLU A 37 12.44 -24.34 13.58
C GLU A 37 12.69 -22.99 12.91
N ASN A 38 13.84 -22.80 12.27
CA ASN A 38 14.12 -21.57 11.51
C ASN A 38 13.14 -21.38 10.34
N LEU A 39 12.77 -22.45 9.61
CA LEU A 39 11.72 -22.37 8.59
C LEU A 39 10.35 -22.00 9.16
N ARG A 40 9.99 -22.54 10.35
CA ARG A 40 8.73 -22.22 11.04
C ARG A 40 8.71 -20.76 11.50
N LEU A 41 9.81 -20.27 12.08
CA LEU A 41 9.94 -18.89 12.52
C LEU A 41 9.86 -17.92 11.34
N LEU A 42 10.53 -18.22 10.22
CA LEU A 42 10.42 -17.41 8.99
C LEU A 42 8.99 -17.40 8.43
N SER A 43 8.32 -18.55 8.41
CA SER A 43 6.90 -18.65 8.03
C SER A 43 5.99 -17.80 8.94
N GLN A 44 6.23 -17.87 10.26
CA GLN A 44 5.48 -17.11 11.26
C GLN A 44 5.71 -15.60 11.11
N ILE A 45 6.96 -15.18 10.89
CA ILE A 45 7.34 -13.79 10.63
C ILE A 45 6.66 -13.31 9.34
N TYR A 46 6.72 -14.08 8.26
CA TYR A 46 6.13 -13.70 6.97
C TYR A 46 4.60 -13.57 7.04
N SER A 47 3.94 -14.44 7.80
CA SER A 47 2.50 -14.37 8.07
C SER A 47 2.15 -13.13 8.93
N ASN A 48 2.98 -12.82 9.93
CA ASN A 48 2.81 -11.64 10.79
C ASN A 48 3.03 -10.32 10.05
N THR A 49 3.99 -10.23 9.12
CA THR A 49 4.23 -8.98 8.36
C THR A 49 3.06 -8.63 7.44
N LEU A 50 2.36 -9.62 6.87
CA LEU A 50 1.17 -9.36 6.06
C LEU A 50 0.04 -8.76 6.90
N ARG A 51 -0.21 -9.34 8.08
CA ARG A 51 -1.24 -8.85 8.99
C ARG A 51 -0.97 -7.40 9.40
N LEU A 52 0.27 -7.09 9.79
CA LEU A 52 0.67 -5.74 10.17
C LEU A 52 0.53 -4.74 9.01
N TYR A 53 0.95 -5.13 7.80
CA TYR A 53 0.80 -4.33 6.60
C TYR A 53 -0.67 -3.99 6.29
N LEU A 54 -1.55 -4.99 6.33
CA LEU A 54 -2.99 -4.79 6.09
C LEU A 54 -3.65 -3.96 7.20
N THR A 55 -3.25 -4.14 8.45
CA THR A 55 -3.72 -3.31 9.58
C THR A 55 -3.28 -1.86 9.42
N CYS A 56 -2.03 -1.62 9.00
CA CYS A 56 -1.52 -0.27 8.74
C CYS A 56 -2.31 0.42 7.61
N ILE A 57 -2.56 -0.29 6.51
CA ILE A 57 -3.41 0.21 5.41
C ILE A 57 -4.81 0.55 5.92
N ARG A 58 -5.45 -0.36 6.67
CA ARG A 58 -6.79 -0.14 7.22
C ARG A 58 -6.84 1.13 8.08
N ASN A 59 -5.96 1.24 9.07
CA ASN A 59 -5.94 2.39 9.98
C ASN A 59 -5.67 3.71 9.22
N THR A 60 -4.80 3.66 8.21
CA THR A 60 -4.51 4.82 7.36
C THR A 60 -5.73 5.21 6.52
N LEU A 61 -6.44 4.22 5.95
CA LEU A 61 -7.67 4.47 5.20
C LEU A 61 -8.80 5.00 6.09
N ASP A 62 -8.95 4.49 7.31
CA ASP A 62 -9.96 4.98 8.26
C ASP A 62 -9.71 6.44 8.63
N ALA A 63 -8.45 6.85 8.83
CA ALA A 63 -8.07 8.25 9.06
C ALA A 63 -8.18 9.11 7.79
N ALA A 64 -7.94 8.53 6.62
CA ALA A 64 -7.97 9.21 5.33
C ALA A 64 -9.38 9.41 4.76
N MET A 65 -10.35 8.57 5.14
CA MET A 65 -11.74 8.63 4.68
C MET A 65 -12.59 9.72 5.36
N CYS A 66 -11.97 10.78 5.86
CA CYS A 66 -12.65 11.97 6.39
C CYS A 66 -12.97 12.99 5.28
N LEU A 67 -13.64 12.52 4.22
CA LEU A 67 -13.98 13.35 3.04
C LEU A 67 -15.14 14.30 3.34
N GLN A 68 -15.12 15.47 2.73
CA GLN A 68 -16.17 16.48 2.78
C GLN A 68 -16.58 16.89 1.37
N ASN A 69 -17.86 17.19 1.15
CA ASN A 69 -18.31 17.70 -0.13
C ASN A 69 -17.70 19.10 -0.36
N PHE A 70 -16.89 19.24 -1.41
CA PHE A 70 -16.19 20.47 -1.76
C PHE A 70 -16.32 20.72 -3.26
N PRO A 71 -16.91 21.85 -3.70
CA PRO A 71 -17.08 22.16 -5.12
C PRO A 71 -15.72 22.45 -5.79
N CYS A 72 -15.62 22.10 -7.07
CA CYS A 72 -14.42 22.35 -7.88
C CYS A 72 -14.13 23.86 -7.95
N GLN A 73 -12.90 24.27 -7.63
CA GLN A 73 -12.50 25.68 -7.71
C GLN A 73 -12.25 26.17 -9.14
N GLU A 74 -11.81 25.29 -10.04
CA GLU A 74 -11.49 25.69 -11.43
C GLU A 74 -12.71 25.78 -12.34
N VAL A 75 -13.74 24.96 -12.07
CA VAL A 75 -14.91 24.89 -12.94
C VAL A 75 -16.16 25.11 -12.11
N GLU A 76 -16.78 26.28 -12.29
CA GLU A 76 -18.02 26.63 -11.59
C GLU A 76 -19.09 25.56 -11.78
N ARG A 77 -19.84 25.27 -10.70
CA ARG A 77 -20.99 24.33 -10.67
C ARG A 77 -20.63 22.87 -10.97
N HIS A 78 -19.35 22.50 -10.96
CA HIS A 78 -18.94 21.11 -11.02
C HIS A 78 -18.38 20.64 -9.67
N ASN A 79 -18.64 19.39 -9.31
CA ASN A 79 -17.93 18.70 -8.23
C ASN A 79 -17.04 17.64 -8.88
N LYS A 80 -15.73 17.89 -8.89
CA LYS A 80 -14.71 16.99 -9.45
C LYS A 80 -13.81 16.52 -8.31
N PRO A 81 -13.33 15.26 -8.35
CA PRO A 81 -12.40 14.77 -7.35
C PRO A 81 -11.07 15.55 -7.41
N GLU A 82 -10.78 16.31 -6.37
CA GLU A 82 -9.58 17.17 -6.28
C GLU A 82 -8.27 16.36 -6.36
N VAL A 83 -8.27 15.12 -5.85
CA VAL A 83 -7.11 14.21 -5.91
C VAL A 83 -6.67 13.91 -7.36
N GLU A 84 -7.59 14.03 -8.32
CA GLU A 84 -7.34 13.83 -9.75
C GLU A 84 -6.96 15.11 -10.48
N LEU A 85 -7.55 16.22 -10.07
CA LEU A 85 -7.35 17.51 -10.72
C LEU A 85 -5.98 18.09 -10.38
N LYS A 86 -5.54 17.94 -9.11
CA LYS A 86 -4.25 18.42 -8.60
C LYS A 86 -3.95 19.90 -8.89
N THR A 87 -4.98 20.72 -9.03
CA THR A 87 -4.88 22.15 -9.34
C THR A 87 -4.54 22.98 -8.11
N SER A 88 -5.14 22.62 -6.97
CA SER A 88 -5.03 23.36 -5.72
C SER A 88 -4.27 22.52 -4.69
N SER A 89 -3.01 22.87 -4.44
CA SER A 89 -2.14 22.14 -3.51
C SER A 89 -2.63 22.16 -2.06
N GLU A 90 -3.40 23.17 -1.69
CA GLU A 90 -4.02 23.35 -0.38
C GLU A 90 -5.17 22.38 -0.11
N LEU A 91 -5.76 21.81 -1.15
CA LEU A 91 -6.83 20.80 -1.05
C LEU A 91 -6.29 19.38 -1.03
N LEU A 92 -5.00 19.21 -1.33
CA LEU A 92 -4.30 17.94 -1.33
C LEU A 92 -3.61 17.73 0.02
N LEU A 93 -3.71 16.51 0.52
CA LEU A 93 -2.97 16.08 1.69
C LEU A 93 -1.70 15.34 1.25
N ASN A 94 -0.77 15.19 2.19
CA ASN A 94 0.49 14.48 1.95
C ASN A 94 0.21 13.02 1.59
N PRO A 95 0.70 12.55 0.41
CA PRO A 95 0.57 11.15 0.03
C PRO A 95 1.28 10.22 1.02
N VAL A 96 0.65 9.09 1.34
CA VAL A 96 1.21 8.07 2.23
C VAL A 96 1.51 6.82 1.42
N LEU A 97 2.78 6.38 1.43
CA LEU A 97 3.23 5.15 0.79
C LEU A 97 3.55 4.11 1.86
N ILE A 98 2.77 3.04 1.92
CA ILE A 98 2.98 1.91 2.83
C ILE A 98 3.60 0.77 2.02
N CYS A 99 4.75 0.25 2.46
CA CYS A 99 5.47 -0.82 1.77
C CYS A 99 5.64 -2.02 2.69
N ARG A 100 5.34 -3.22 2.19
CA ARG A 100 5.74 -4.47 2.85
C ARG A 100 7.06 -5.00 2.31
N ASN A 101 7.26 -4.88 0.99
CA ASN A 101 8.49 -5.20 0.27
C ASN A 101 8.54 -4.38 -1.02
N GLU A 102 9.54 -4.61 -1.88
CA GLU A 102 9.67 -3.89 -3.14
C GLU A 102 8.55 -4.18 -4.16
N ALA A 103 7.91 -5.35 -4.05
CA ALA A 103 6.84 -5.81 -4.92
C ALA A 103 5.43 -5.50 -4.39
N GLU A 104 5.25 -5.27 -3.09
CA GLU A 104 3.98 -5.01 -2.42
C GLU A 104 3.98 -3.62 -1.78
N LYS A 105 3.22 -2.71 -2.40
CA LYS A 105 3.17 -1.30 -2.01
C LYS A 105 1.74 -0.78 -2.11
N CYS A 106 1.37 0.14 -1.23
CA CYS A 106 0.09 0.84 -1.23
C CYS A 106 0.36 2.33 -1.15
N LEU A 107 0.02 3.06 -2.20
CA LEU A 107 0.05 4.51 -2.23
C LEU A 107 -1.38 5.03 -2.00
N ILE A 108 -1.54 5.84 -0.96
CA ILE A 108 -2.79 6.49 -0.59
C ILE A 108 -2.58 7.99 -0.80
N GLU A 109 -3.34 8.57 -1.73
CA GLU A 109 -3.39 10.00 -1.98
C GLU A 109 -4.75 10.52 -1.54
N THR A 110 -4.77 11.58 -0.75
CA THR A 110 -5.99 12.10 -0.15
C THR A 110 -6.16 13.58 -0.48
N SER A 111 -7.41 13.99 -0.57
CA SER A 111 -7.82 15.38 -0.72
C SER A 111 -9.06 15.65 0.12
N ILE A 112 -9.55 16.88 0.10
CA ILE A 112 -10.75 17.28 0.84
C ILE A 112 -12.01 16.49 0.45
N ASN A 113 -12.23 16.20 -0.84
CA ASN A 113 -13.48 15.60 -1.35
C ASN A 113 -13.30 14.22 -1.97
N SER A 114 -12.06 13.76 -2.11
CA SER A 114 -11.76 12.50 -2.76
C SER A 114 -10.49 11.84 -2.24
N LEU A 115 -10.47 10.51 -2.32
CA LEU A 115 -9.36 9.66 -1.91
C LEU A 115 -9.02 8.72 -3.05
N ARG A 116 -7.72 8.53 -3.28
CA ARG A 116 -7.18 7.64 -4.32
C ARG A 116 -6.24 6.61 -3.72
N ILE A 117 -6.48 5.34 -4.05
CA ILE A 117 -5.69 4.20 -3.59
C ILE A 117 -5.06 3.53 -4.80
N SER A 118 -3.75 3.37 -4.75
CA SER A 118 -2.97 2.65 -5.75
C SER A 118 -2.25 1.48 -5.08
N LEU A 119 -2.65 0.26 -5.41
CA LEU A 119 -2.07 -0.96 -4.84
C LEU A 119 -1.20 -1.67 -5.87
N LYS A 120 0.01 -2.04 -5.44
CA LYS A 120 0.89 -2.97 -6.13
C LYS A 120 0.82 -4.32 -5.42
N VAL A 121 0.47 -5.37 -6.17
CA VAL A 121 0.32 -6.73 -5.67
C VAL A 121 1.53 -7.54 -6.11
N LYS A 122 2.05 -8.40 -5.22
CA LYS A 122 3.15 -9.30 -5.56
C LYS A 122 2.74 -10.21 -6.72
N GLN A 123 3.63 -10.31 -7.71
CA GLN A 123 3.51 -11.23 -8.84
C GLN A 123 4.81 -12.03 -8.87
N ALA A 124 4.72 -13.33 -8.59
CA ALA A 124 5.87 -14.23 -8.50
C ALA A 124 6.42 -14.58 -9.89
N ASP A 125 5.52 -14.75 -10.87
CA ASP A 125 5.86 -15.25 -12.21
C ASP A 125 5.10 -14.49 -13.33
N GLU A 126 5.52 -14.72 -14.58
CA GLU A 126 4.85 -14.16 -15.76
C GLU A 126 3.38 -14.59 -15.89
N LEU A 127 3.07 -15.83 -15.47
CA LEU A 127 1.69 -16.31 -15.45
C LEU A 127 0.82 -15.46 -14.51
N GLU A 128 1.30 -15.15 -13.32
CA GLU A 128 0.59 -14.28 -12.37
C GLU A 128 0.47 -12.84 -12.89
N ASN A 129 1.47 -12.35 -13.62
CA ASN A 129 1.39 -11.05 -14.30
C ASN A 129 0.24 -11.02 -15.31
N ILE A 130 0.12 -12.05 -16.16
CA ILE A 130 -0.94 -12.16 -17.17
C ILE A 130 -2.31 -12.32 -16.49
N LEU A 131 -2.41 -13.16 -15.46
CA LEU A 131 -3.65 -13.36 -14.70
C LEU A 131 -4.11 -12.07 -14.05
N THR A 132 -3.20 -11.37 -13.36
CA THR A 132 -3.49 -10.09 -12.72
C THR A 132 -3.96 -9.06 -13.75
N LYS A 133 -3.26 -8.94 -14.89
CA LYS A 133 -3.64 -8.01 -15.96
C LYS A 133 -5.02 -8.33 -16.55
N LYS A 134 -5.35 -9.61 -16.78
CA LYS A 134 -6.66 -10.03 -17.29
C LYS A 134 -7.77 -9.78 -16.27
N PHE A 135 -7.52 -10.09 -14.99
CA PHE A 135 -8.47 -9.87 -13.90
C PHE A 135 -8.76 -8.37 -13.71
N LEU A 136 -7.73 -7.53 -13.70
CA LEU A 136 -7.88 -6.08 -13.61
C LEU A 136 -8.62 -5.49 -14.81
N ARG A 137 -8.32 -5.97 -16.02
CA ARG A 137 -9.06 -5.56 -17.22
C ARG A 137 -10.54 -5.93 -17.09
N PHE A 138 -10.85 -7.12 -16.60
CA PHE A 138 -12.23 -7.57 -16.38
C PHE A 138 -12.97 -6.69 -15.36
N LEU A 139 -12.33 -6.34 -14.24
CA LEU A 139 -12.90 -5.44 -13.24
C LEU A 139 -13.11 -4.02 -13.78
N SER A 140 -12.14 -3.51 -14.53
CA SER A 140 -12.18 -2.17 -15.13
C SER A 140 -13.32 -2.04 -16.15
N MET A 141 -13.63 -3.11 -16.90
CA MET A 141 -14.78 -3.15 -17.80
C MET A 141 -16.13 -3.05 -17.06
N ARG A 142 -16.16 -3.36 -15.77
CA ARG A 142 -17.35 -3.28 -14.90
C ARG A 142 -17.31 -2.11 -13.92
N ALA A 143 -16.39 -1.17 -14.11
CA ALA A 143 -16.26 0.01 -13.25
C ALA A 143 -17.55 0.86 -13.18
N GLU A 144 -18.48 0.75 -14.13
CA GLU A 144 -19.80 1.40 -14.02
C GLU A 144 -20.64 0.86 -12.85
N ALA A 145 -20.55 -0.45 -12.58
CA ALA A 145 -21.22 -1.07 -11.44
C ALA A 145 -20.48 -0.81 -10.12
N PHE A 146 -19.17 -0.53 -10.19
CA PHE A 146 -18.31 -0.24 -9.06
C PHE A 146 -17.85 1.22 -9.12
N GLN A 147 -18.67 2.15 -8.63
CA GLN A 147 -18.40 3.60 -8.67
C GLN A 147 -17.02 4.02 -8.14
N VAL A 148 -16.39 3.18 -7.32
CA VAL A 148 -15.06 3.42 -6.75
C VAL A 148 -13.90 2.97 -7.66
N LEU A 149 -14.16 2.11 -8.65
CA LEU A 149 -13.12 1.61 -9.56
C LEU A 149 -12.91 2.56 -10.74
N ARG A 150 -11.64 2.72 -11.12
CA ARG A 150 -11.27 3.51 -12.28
C ARG A 150 -11.05 2.61 -13.48
N ARG A 151 -11.48 3.06 -14.67
CA ARG A 151 -11.34 2.29 -15.93
C ARG A 151 -9.90 2.18 -16.42
N LYS A 152 -9.05 3.13 -16.02
CA LYS A 152 -7.63 3.16 -16.36
C LYS A 152 -6.82 3.43 -15.09
N PRO A 153 -5.71 2.69 -14.86
CA PRO A 153 -4.76 3.05 -13.82
C PRO A 153 -4.05 4.36 -14.19
N VAL A 154 -3.66 5.15 -13.18
CA VAL A 154 -2.93 6.42 -13.37
C VAL A 154 -1.45 6.18 -13.70
N GLN A 155 -0.88 5.07 -13.22
CA GLN A 155 0.50 4.67 -13.49
C GLN A 155 0.54 3.22 -13.97
N GLU A 156 1.40 2.91 -14.94
CA GLU A 156 1.52 1.58 -15.53
C GLU A 156 1.97 0.50 -14.53
N ASN A 157 2.67 0.92 -13.47
CA ASN A 157 3.22 0.02 -12.44
C ASN A 157 2.25 -0.28 -11.28
N VAL A 158 0.99 0.13 -11.39
CA VAL A 158 -0.04 -0.06 -10.35
C VAL A 158 -1.04 -1.10 -10.81
N ASN A 159 -1.34 -2.06 -9.93
CA ASN A 159 -2.29 -3.13 -10.20
C ASN A 159 -3.73 -2.62 -9.99
N PHE A 160 -4.05 -2.09 -8.81
CA PHE A 160 -5.42 -1.63 -8.51
C PHE A 160 -5.47 -0.13 -8.26
N HIS A 161 -6.47 0.52 -8.85
CA HIS A 161 -6.68 1.94 -8.71
C HIS A 161 -8.14 2.26 -8.36
N VAL A 162 -8.32 2.81 -7.17
CA VAL A 162 -9.63 3.10 -6.58
C VAL A 162 -9.71 4.58 -6.29
N VAL A 163 -10.80 5.24 -6.67
CA VAL A 163 -11.10 6.61 -6.25
C VAL A 163 -12.46 6.63 -5.60
N LYS A 164 -12.53 7.16 -4.38
CA LYS A 164 -13.80 7.48 -3.72
C LYS A 164 -13.95 9.00 -3.74
N SER A 165 -15.04 9.49 -4.31
CA SER A 165 -15.47 10.88 -4.22
C SER A 165 -16.85 10.98 -3.57
N LEU A 166 -17.14 12.15 -3.00
CA LEU A 166 -18.46 12.53 -2.48
C LEU A 166 -19.27 13.32 -3.51
#